data_AF-A0A968X597-F1
#
_entry.id   AF-A0A968X597-F1
#
_cell.length_a   1.000
_cell.length_b   1.000
_cell.length_c   1.000
_cell.angle_alpha   90.00
_cell.angle_beta   90.00
_cell.angle_gamma   90.00
#
_symmetry.space_group_name_H-M   'P 1'
#
loop_
_entity.id
_entity.type
_entity.pdbx_description
1 polymer ?
#
loop_
_entity_poly.entity_id
_entity_poly.type
_entity_poly.pdbx_seq_one_letter_code
_entity_poly.pdbx_strand_id
1 'polypeptide(L)'
;SGTPALQCYPDAIGVWAHAAHVPRSAGMIQSLVGPDPLFDHQAVHVRQPNEDSAQGMHGDSIIDTRMHFDIQLMYFPHDVPLEMGGTLVVPGSHFRRINEMDIARYQNFLGQVQMVCKAGTILVLHHGIWHCGRQNKTNQKRYMFKVRLNPRVRQLRLWNTDDLTADVTKHKAIFTQDTSRVEDVQTILGRFEPWFEDASGRLEIVNRIKLWRFLTGDDSFDVHYWLTRLENMPENRELV
;
A
#
# COMPACT_ATOMS: atom_id res chain seq x y z
N SER A 1 10.31 -12.51 14.43
CA SER A 1 10.65 -11.37 13.57
C SER A 1 12.16 -11.24 13.46
N GLY A 2 12.67 -10.61 12.39
CA GLY A 2 14.08 -10.19 12.29
C GLY A 2 15.03 -11.17 11.60
N THR A 3 14.54 -12.32 11.13
CA THR A 3 15.31 -13.26 10.30
C THR A 3 15.03 -12.99 8.82
N PRO A 4 16.04 -13.05 7.91
CA PRO A 4 15.79 -12.98 6.47
C PRO A 4 14.74 -14.01 6.05
N ALA A 5 13.73 -13.58 5.31
CA ALA A 5 12.51 -14.35 5.18
C ALA A 5 12.71 -15.72 4.51
N LEU A 6 13.62 -15.84 3.52
CA LEU A 6 13.97 -17.14 2.91
C LEU A 6 14.57 -18.14 3.91
N GLN A 7 15.20 -17.67 4.99
CA GLN A 7 15.79 -18.54 6.02
C GLN A 7 14.74 -19.03 7.04
N CYS A 8 13.56 -18.41 7.10
CA CYS A 8 12.49 -18.84 8.00
C CYS A 8 11.83 -20.16 7.58
N TYR A 9 11.93 -20.53 6.30
CA TYR A 9 11.29 -21.73 5.73
C TYR A 9 12.27 -22.47 4.82
N PRO A 10 13.30 -23.14 5.40
CA PRO A 10 14.35 -23.80 4.62
C PRO A 10 13.81 -24.91 3.71
N ASP A 11 12.69 -25.54 4.08
CA ASP A 11 12.08 -26.65 3.33
C ASP A 11 11.09 -26.18 2.25
N ALA A 12 11.00 -24.87 2.01
CA ALA A 12 10.03 -24.24 1.09
C ALA A 12 8.55 -24.55 1.36
N ILE A 13 8.21 -24.92 2.60
CA ILE A 13 6.83 -25.21 3.02
C ILE A 13 6.19 -23.92 3.56
N GLY A 14 5.03 -23.55 3.01
CA GLY A 14 4.22 -22.43 3.50
C GLY A 14 4.01 -21.30 2.50
N VAL A 15 3.10 -20.38 2.84
CA VAL A 15 2.64 -19.32 1.93
C VAL A 15 3.74 -18.35 1.54
N TRP A 16 4.62 -18.00 2.49
CA TRP A 16 5.80 -17.20 2.18
C TRP A 16 6.72 -17.91 1.19
N ALA A 17 7.07 -19.17 1.46
CA ALA A 17 7.96 -19.92 0.58
C ALA A 17 7.38 -20.02 -0.83
N HIS A 18 6.09 -20.30 -0.98
CA HIS A 18 5.46 -20.30 -2.29
C HIS A 18 5.52 -18.92 -2.98
N ALA A 19 5.14 -17.86 -2.27
CA ALA A 19 5.18 -16.49 -2.81
C ALA A 19 6.60 -16.04 -3.20
N ALA A 20 7.62 -16.45 -2.46
CA ALA A 20 9.02 -16.10 -2.75
C ALA A 20 9.59 -16.83 -3.96
N HIS A 21 9.04 -17.98 -4.35
CA HIS A 21 9.52 -18.78 -5.50
C HIS A 21 8.71 -18.54 -6.79
N VAL A 22 7.55 -17.90 -6.73
CA VAL A 22 6.80 -17.48 -7.94
C VAL A 22 7.47 -16.22 -8.52
N PRO A 23 7.99 -16.24 -9.76
CA PRO A 23 8.82 -15.13 -10.29
C PRO A 23 8.16 -13.75 -10.22
N ARG A 24 6.85 -13.68 -10.53
CA ARG A 24 6.09 -12.42 -10.45
C ARG A 24 5.99 -11.89 -9.03
N SER A 25 5.74 -12.78 -8.07
CA SER A 25 5.65 -12.44 -6.65
C SER A 25 7.01 -12.05 -6.09
N ALA A 26 8.07 -12.79 -6.42
CA ALA A 26 9.45 -12.47 -6.03
C ALA A 26 9.89 -11.09 -6.56
N GLY A 27 9.65 -10.81 -7.85
CA GLY A 27 9.97 -9.52 -8.46
C GLY A 27 9.20 -8.36 -7.82
N MET A 28 7.92 -8.55 -7.48
CA MET A 28 7.13 -7.57 -6.75
C MET A 28 7.67 -7.33 -5.33
N ILE A 29 8.01 -8.39 -4.59
CA ILE A 29 8.59 -8.27 -3.24
C ILE A 29 9.92 -7.50 -3.31
N GLN A 30 10.80 -7.87 -4.24
CA GLN A 30 12.06 -7.16 -4.45
C GLN A 30 11.85 -5.69 -4.81
N SER A 31 10.89 -5.40 -5.68
CA SER A 31 10.56 -4.03 -6.10
C SER A 31 10.04 -3.16 -4.96
N LEU A 32 9.34 -3.75 -3.98
CA LEU A 32 8.71 -3.00 -2.89
C LEU A 32 9.58 -2.91 -1.64
N VAL A 33 10.22 -4.00 -1.21
CA VAL A 33 10.97 -4.07 0.06
C VAL A 33 12.43 -4.48 -0.08
N GLY A 34 12.89 -4.73 -1.31
CA GLY A 34 14.30 -4.99 -1.61
C GLY A 34 14.72 -6.44 -1.42
N PRO A 35 16.03 -6.73 -1.57
CA PRO A 35 16.56 -8.08 -1.40
C PRO A 35 16.47 -8.54 0.06
N ASP A 36 16.29 -9.85 0.22
CA ASP A 36 16.32 -10.57 1.51
C ASP A 36 15.48 -9.94 2.63
N PRO A 37 14.20 -9.55 2.40
CA PRO A 37 13.42 -8.83 3.39
C PRO A 37 13.31 -9.60 4.71
N LEU A 38 13.14 -8.89 5.82
CA LEU A 38 12.93 -9.53 7.11
C LEU A 38 11.52 -10.09 7.18
N PHE A 39 11.40 -11.32 7.65
CA PHE A 39 10.13 -11.86 8.08
C PHE A 39 9.76 -11.25 9.43
N ASP A 40 8.62 -10.60 9.50
CA ASP A 40 8.10 -10.05 10.75
C ASP A 40 7.25 -11.11 11.47
N HIS A 41 6.06 -11.36 10.91
CA HIS A 41 5.08 -12.31 11.44
C HIS A 41 4.17 -12.87 10.34
N GLN A 42 3.44 -13.92 10.70
CA GLN A 42 2.37 -14.52 9.89
C GLN A 42 1.11 -14.74 10.70
N ALA A 43 -0.03 -14.83 10.03
CA ALA A 43 -1.30 -15.19 10.65
C ALA A 43 -2.18 -15.98 9.68
N VAL A 44 -2.92 -16.96 10.21
CA VAL A 44 -4.00 -17.63 9.47
C VAL A 44 -5.31 -16.99 9.88
N HIS A 45 -5.95 -16.28 8.96
CA HIS A 45 -7.26 -15.67 9.17
C HIS A 45 -8.35 -16.60 8.66
N VAL A 46 -9.16 -17.11 9.58
CA VAL A 46 -10.31 -17.96 9.27
C VAL A 46 -11.59 -17.18 9.54
N ARG A 47 -12.52 -17.18 8.57
CA ARG A 47 -13.93 -16.85 8.84
C ARG A 47 -14.76 -18.11 8.86
N GLN A 48 -15.58 -18.24 9.88
CA GLN A 48 -16.51 -19.35 9.99
C GLN A 48 -17.65 -19.19 8.97
N PRO A 49 -18.29 -20.30 8.57
CA PRO A 49 -19.54 -20.25 7.81
C PRO A 49 -20.59 -19.42 8.54
N ASN A 50 -21.34 -18.60 7.80
CA ASN A 50 -22.43 -17.75 8.33
C ASN A 50 -22.03 -16.92 9.56
N GLU A 51 -20.79 -16.48 9.63
CA GLU A 51 -20.29 -15.69 10.76
C GLU A 51 -20.90 -14.28 10.70
N ASP A 52 -21.70 -13.95 11.72
CA ASP A 52 -22.46 -12.69 11.78
C ASP A 52 -21.60 -11.48 12.19
N SER A 53 -20.27 -11.65 12.27
CA SER A 53 -19.34 -10.57 12.63
C SER A 53 -18.42 -10.17 11.48
N ALA A 54 -18.24 -8.86 11.31
CA ALA A 54 -17.15 -8.29 10.51
C ALA A 54 -16.02 -7.85 11.45
N GLN A 55 -14.79 -7.77 10.93
CA GLN A 55 -13.69 -7.16 11.66
C GLN A 55 -13.89 -5.64 11.58
N GLY A 56 -13.55 -4.93 12.65
CA GLY A 56 -13.48 -3.47 12.60
C GLY A 56 -12.48 -3.00 11.54
N MET A 57 -12.75 -1.86 10.90
CA MET A 57 -11.77 -1.20 10.04
C MET A 57 -10.52 -0.85 10.87
N HIS A 58 -9.33 -1.13 10.34
CA HIS A 58 -8.08 -0.91 11.08
C HIS A 58 -6.88 -0.81 10.15
N GLY A 59 -5.77 -0.33 10.71
CA GLY A 59 -4.42 -0.58 10.20
C GLY A 59 -3.74 -1.64 11.07
N ASP A 60 -2.74 -2.33 10.54
CA ASP A 60 -2.08 -3.46 11.22
C ASP A 60 -0.95 -3.06 12.17
N SER A 61 -0.83 -1.77 12.48
CA SER A 61 0.24 -1.24 13.31
C SER A 61 -0.25 -0.07 14.14
N ILE A 62 0.40 0.11 15.28
CA ILE A 62 0.44 1.41 15.96
C ILE A 62 0.94 2.49 15.00
N ILE A 63 0.86 3.75 15.44
CA ILE A 63 1.29 4.91 14.63
C ILE A 63 2.76 4.75 14.20
N ASP A 64 2.94 4.38 12.93
CA ASP A 64 4.24 4.35 12.27
C ASP A 64 4.49 5.67 11.55
N THR A 65 5.57 6.36 11.94
CA THR A 65 5.94 7.66 11.38
C THR A 65 6.98 7.58 10.27
N ARG A 66 7.51 6.38 9.99
CA ARG A 66 8.55 6.16 8.98
C ARG A 66 8.02 6.44 7.56
N MET A 67 8.95 6.79 6.68
CA MET A 67 8.73 6.82 5.22
C MET A 67 9.00 5.45 4.59
N HIS A 68 9.94 4.68 5.17
CA HIS A 68 10.09 3.26 4.86
C HIS A 68 8.80 2.54 5.20
N PHE A 69 8.47 1.52 4.42
CA PHE A 69 7.25 0.77 4.62
C PHE A 69 7.46 -0.73 4.51
N ASP A 70 6.64 -1.43 5.29
CA ASP A 70 6.45 -2.86 5.20
C ASP A 70 5.31 -3.19 4.24
N ILE A 71 5.36 -4.40 3.70
CA ILE A 71 4.26 -4.96 2.89
C ILE A 71 3.63 -6.15 3.60
N GLN A 72 2.36 -6.38 3.27
CA GLN A 72 1.57 -7.50 3.76
C GLN A 72 1.07 -8.31 2.57
N LEU A 73 1.38 -9.59 2.56
CA LEU A 73 0.95 -10.55 1.56
C LEU A 73 -0.23 -11.32 2.14
N MET A 74 -1.40 -11.20 1.53
CA MET A 74 -2.61 -11.94 1.88
C MET A 74 -2.93 -12.94 0.78
N TYR A 75 -2.62 -14.21 1.03
CA TYR A 75 -2.85 -15.32 0.11
C TYR A 75 -4.21 -15.98 0.34
N PHE A 76 -4.97 -16.15 -0.73
CA PHE A 76 -6.26 -16.82 -0.74
C PHE A 76 -6.14 -18.20 -1.40
N PRO A 77 -6.17 -19.29 -0.62
CA PRO A 77 -5.93 -20.66 -1.12
C PRO A 77 -7.14 -21.26 -1.86
N HIS A 78 -8.30 -20.62 -1.82
CA HIS A 78 -9.53 -21.04 -2.49
C HIS A 78 -10.25 -19.81 -3.06
N ASP A 79 -11.25 -20.03 -3.90
CA ASP A 79 -12.10 -18.97 -4.43
C ASP A 79 -12.79 -18.21 -3.28
N VAL A 80 -12.78 -16.89 -3.36
CA VAL A 80 -13.46 -15.99 -2.42
C VAL A 80 -14.45 -15.16 -3.23
N PRO A 81 -15.71 -15.61 -3.35
CA PRO A 81 -16.77 -14.77 -3.91
C PRO A 81 -17.14 -13.64 -2.92
N LEU A 82 -17.92 -12.67 -3.37
CA LEU A 82 -18.24 -11.47 -2.60
C LEU A 82 -18.89 -11.81 -1.24
N GLU A 83 -19.82 -12.74 -1.24
CA GLU A 83 -20.56 -13.21 -0.07
C GLU A 83 -19.69 -13.94 0.96
N MET A 84 -18.50 -14.42 0.57
CA MET A 84 -17.57 -15.12 1.46
C MET A 84 -16.72 -14.16 2.32
N GLY A 85 -16.86 -12.86 2.09
CA GLY A 85 -16.30 -11.85 2.99
C GLY A 85 -14.80 -11.72 2.89
N GLY A 86 -14.26 -11.51 1.68
CA GLY A 86 -12.86 -11.17 1.46
C GLY A 86 -12.42 -9.89 2.19
N THR A 87 -11.13 -9.58 2.11
CA THR A 87 -10.57 -8.35 2.69
C THR A 87 -11.17 -7.13 1.99
N LEU A 88 -11.77 -6.22 2.75
CA LEU A 88 -12.16 -4.88 2.29
C LEU A 88 -11.00 -3.93 2.53
N VAL A 89 -10.68 -3.07 1.56
CA VAL A 89 -9.63 -2.05 1.63
C VAL A 89 -10.20 -0.67 1.33
N VAL A 90 -9.61 0.37 1.93
CA VAL A 90 -9.91 1.77 1.61
C VAL A 90 -8.72 2.37 0.84
N PRO A 91 -8.81 2.56 -0.49
CA PRO A 91 -7.74 3.13 -1.28
C PRO A 91 -7.23 4.47 -0.75
N GLY A 92 -5.91 4.72 -0.87
CA GLY A 92 -5.27 5.96 -0.42
C GLY A 92 -5.15 6.17 1.10
N SER A 93 -5.75 5.32 1.93
CA SER A 93 -5.79 5.51 3.41
C SER A 93 -4.46 5.33 4.13
N HIS A 94 -3.44 4.77 3.49
CA HIS A 94 -2.16 4.44 4.13
C HIS A 94 -1.34 5.66 4.61
N PHE A 95 -1.69 6.85 4.15
CA PHE A 95 -1.12 8.11 4.66
C PHE A 95 -1.93 8.72 5.81
N ARG A 96 -3.17 8.27 6.01
CA ARG A 96 -4.04 8.68 7.10
C ARG A 96 -3.72 7.82 8.32
N ARG A 97 -2.67 8.20 9.04
CA ARG A 97 -2.14 7.45 10.18
C ARG A 97 -3.16 7.38 11.31
N ILE A 98 -3.31 6.19 11.86
CA ILE A 98 -4.22 5.85 12.94
C ILE A 98 -3.48 4.94 13.93
N ASN A 99 -3.99 4.81 15.15
CA ASN A 99 -3.53 3.80 16.06
C ASN A 99 -4.42 2.55 15.92
N GLU A 100 -3.96 1.58 15.13
CA GLU A 100 -4.62 0.28 14.92
C GLU A 100 -6.14 0.35 14.68
N MET A 101 -6.94 0.03 15.71
CA MET A 101 -8.39 -0.15 15.67
C MET A 101 -9.17 1.12 16.06
N ASP A 102 -8.52 2.28 16.26
CA ASP A 102 -9.20 3.53 16.66
C ASP A 102 -10.30 3.97 15.67
N ILE A 103 -10.23 3.48 14.44
CA ILE A 103 -11.23 3.73 13.40
C ILE A 103 -12.26 2.59 13.22
N ALA A 104 -12.27 1.58 14.07
CA ALA A 104 -13.10 0.38 13.92
C ALA A 104 -14.61 0.69 13.83
N ARG A 105 -15.04 1.80 14.43
CA ARG A 105 -16.42 2.30 14.41
C ARG A 105 -16.85 2.88 13.05
N TYR A 106 -15.90 3.32 12.22
CA TYR A 106 -16.23 3.89 10.92
C TYR A 106 -16.46 2.78 9.91
N GLN A 107 -17.53 2.92 9.13
CA GLN A 107 -17.95 1.98 8.12
C GLN A 107 -18.42 2.74 6.88
N ASN A 108 -18.57 2.03 5.76
CA ASN A 108 -19.15 2.57 4.53
C ASN A 108 -18.37 3.75 3.94
N PHE A 109 -17.03 3.65 3.93
CA PHE A 109 -16.18 4.62 3.23
C PHE A 109 -16.48 4.57 1.73
N LEU A 110 -16.61 5.74 1.10
CA LEU A 110 -16.85 5.83 -0.33
C LEU A 110 -15.63 5.30 -1.11
N GLY A 111 -15.84 4.48 -2.13
CA GLY A 111 -14.76 3.90 -2.93
C GLY A 111 -13.99 2.73 -2.28
N GLN A 112 -14.47 2.19 -1.15
CA GLN A 112 -13.93 0.96 -0.58
C GLN A 112 -14.03 -0.21 -1.58
N VAL A 113 -13.00 -1.06 -1.62
CA VAL A 113 -12.90 -2.20 -2.55
C VAL A 113 -12.85 -3.49 -1.75
N GLN A 114 -13.72 -4.45 -2.08
CA GLN A 114 -13.72 -5.76 -1.44
C GLN A 114 -13.04 -6.79 -2.34
N MET A 115 -12.15 -7.58 -1.77
CA MET A 115 -11.47 -8.65 -2.49
C MET A 115 -12.48 -9.74 -2.88
N VAL A 116 -12.62 -9.93 -4.19
CA VAL A 116 -13.32 -11.04 -4.83
C VAL A 116 -12.31 -11.69 -5.76
N CYS A 117 -11.97 -12.95 -5.53
CA CYS A 117 -10.83 -13.55 -6.20
C CYS A 117 -10.90 -15.05 -6.36
N LYS A 118 -10.04 -15.57 -7.23
CA LYS A 118 -9.84 -17.00 -7.44
C LYS A 118 -8.76 -17.53 -6.50
N ALA A 119 -8.82 -18.83 -6.24
CA ALA A 119 -7.77 -19.57 -5.55
C ALA A 119 -6.40 -19.25 -6.15
N GLY A 120 -5.39 -19.10 -5.29
CA GLY A 120 -4.02 -18.75 -5.71
C GLY A 120 -3.72 -17.25 -5.69
N THR A 121 -4.71 -16.39 -5.43
CA THR A 121 -4.52 -14.93 -5.47
C THR A 121 -3.74 -14.43 -4.26
N ILE A 122 -2.79 -13.52 -4.50
CA ILE A 122 -2.07 -12.77 -3.45
C ILE A 122 -2.47 -11.31 -3.55
N LEU A 123 -3.10 -10.78 -2.49
CA LEU A 123 -3.31 -9.35 -2.31
C LEU A 123 -2.10 -8.77 -1.55
N VAL A 124 -1.49 -7.72 -2.10
CA VAL A 124 -0.32 -7.06 -1.53
C VAL A 124 -0.72 -5.69 -1.03
N LEU A 125 -0.45 -5.41 0.25
CA LEU A 125 -0.89 -4.18 0.92
C LEU A 125 0.26 -3.45 1.60
N HIS A 126 0.25 -2.13 1.58
CA HIS A 126 1.04 -1.31 2.50
C HIS A 126 0.55 -1.55 3.94
N HIS A 127 1.44 -1.74 4.91
CA HIS A 127 1.06 -2.06 6.30
C HIS A 127 0.12 -1.04 6.97
N GLY A 128 0.21 0.23 6.59
CA GLY A 128 -0.68 1.30 7.05
C GLY A 128 -2.04 1.41 6.34
N ILE A 129 -2.33 0.60 5.30
CA ILE A 129 -3.61 0.71 4.59
C ILE A 129 -4.77 0.29 5.52
N TRP A 130 -5.86 1.04 5.50
CA TRP A 130 -7.06 0.67 6.24
C TRP A 130 -7.77 -0.47 5.54
N HIS A 131 -8.06 -1.51 6.30
CA HIS A 131 -8.73 -2.69 5.78
C HIS A 131 -9.50 -3.43 6.88
N CYS A 132 -10.34 -4.38 6.48
CA CYS A 132 -10.96 -5.32 7.40
C CYS A 132 -11.44 -6.59 6.70
N GLY A 133 -11.49 -7.71 7.44
CA GLY A 133 -12.19 -8.91 6.97
C GLY A 133 -13.71 -8.70 7.01
N ARG A 134 -14.42 -9.01 5.92
CA ARG A 134 -15.88 -8.93 5.87
C ARG A 134 -16.54 -10.21 6.39
N GLN A 135 -17.85 -10.12 6.65
CA GLN A 135 -18.69 -11.24 7.08
C GLN A 135 -18.70 -12.33 6.01
N ASN A 136 -18.64 -13.58 6.44
CA ASN A 136 -18.77 -14.73 5.57
C ASN A 136 -20.21 -15.25 5.63
N LYS A 137 -20.98 -15.02 4.57
CA LYS A 137 -22.38 -15.43 4.43
C LYS A 137 -22.55 -16.78 3.72
N THR A 138 -21.45 -17.49 3.51
CA THR A 138 -21.47 -18.82 2.87
C THR A 138 -21.50 -19.92 3.92
N ASN A 139 -21.76 -21.15 3.46
CA ASN A 139 -21.70 -22.36 4.29
C ASN A 139 -20.28 -22.97 4.38
N GLN A 140 -19.24 -22.29 3.88
CA GLN A 140 -17.85 -22.78 3.86
C GLN A 140 -16.93 -21.87 4.68
N LYS A 141 -15.85 -22.42 5.23
CA LYS A 141 -14.82 -21.61 5.91
C LYS A 141 -14.04 -20.81 4.87
N ARG A 142 -13.75 -19.55 5.18
CA ARG A 142 -12.82 -18.73 4.39
C ARG A 142 -11.46 -18.68 5.07
N TYR A 143 -10.43 -19.14 4.36
CA TYR A 143 -9.04 -19.05 4.77
C TYR A 143 -8.35 -17.90 4.04
N MET A 144 -7.50 -17.17 4.75
CA MET A 144 -6.53 -16.25 4.19
C MET A 144 -5.25 -16.35 5.02
N PHE A 145 -4.12 -16.50 4.35
CA PHE A 145 -2.83 -16.55 5.01
C PHE A 145 -2.11 -15.24 4.81
N LYS A 146 -1.70 -14.63 5.91
CA LYS A 146 -1.06 -13.33 5.94
C LYS A 146 0.40 -13.47 6.31
N VAL A 147 1.28 -12.77 5.61
CA VAL A 147 2.71 -12.60 5.96
C VAL A 147 3.06 -11.12 5.87
N ARG A 148 3.79 -10.59 6.87
CA ARG A 148 4.34 -9.23 6.82
C ARG A 148 5.86 -9.27 6.64
N LEU A 149 6.36 -8.42 5.76
CA LEU A 149 7.77 -8.33 5.39
C LEU A 149 8.28 -6.90 5.56
N ASN A 150 9.45 -6.76 6.19
CA ASN A 150 10.11 -5.47 6.37
C ASN A 150 11.30 -5.32 5.39
N PRO A 151 11.56 -4.09 4.91
CA PRO A 151 12.76 -3.82 4.12
C PRO A 151 14.03 -3.91 4.97
N ARG A 152 15.14 -4.31 4.35
CA ARG A 152 16.49 -4.28 4.95
C ARG A 152 17.42 -3.24 4.36
N VAL A 153 17.00 -2.66 3.24
CA VAL A 153 17.74 -1.64 2.53
C VAL A 153 16.86 -0.40 2.43
N ARG A 154 17.48 0.75 2.14
CA ARG A 154 16.73 1.93 1.75
C ARG A 154 15.89 1.57 0.53
N GLN A 155 14.59 1.83 0.60
CA GLN A 155 13.68 1.64 -0.54
C GLN A 155 13.90 2.79 -1.53
N LEU A 156 14.94 2.66 -2.37
CA LEU A 156 15.34 3.65 -3.36
C LEU A 156 15.54 2.94 -4.69
N ARG A 157 14.68 3.22 -5.67
CA ARG A 157 14.70 2.67 -7.04
C ARG A 157 14.94 1.16 -7.08
N LEU A 158 14.18 0.43 -6.27
CA LEU A 158 14.29 -1.03 -6.17
C LEU A 158 13.61 -1.76 -7.34
N TRP A 159 12.95 -1.03 -8.23
CA TRP A 159 12.28 -1.52 -9.43
C TRP A 159 12.96 -0.98 -10.69
N ASN A 160 12.60 -1.51 -11.86
CA ASN A 160 13.09 -0.97 -13.14
C ASN A 160 12.59 0.47 -13.31
N THR A 161 13.52 1.42 -13.53
CA THR A 161 13.22 2.85 -13.71
C THR A 161 13.53 3.36 -15.11
N ASP A 162 13.69 2.49 -16.10
CA ASP A 162 14.09 2.84 -17.46
C ASP A 162 13.04 3.72 -18.16
N ASP A 163 11.78 3.65 -17.71
CA ASP A 163 10.65 4.47 -18.17
C ASP A 163 10.48 5.80 -17.42
N LEU A 164 11.23 6.01 -16.33
CA LEU A 164 11.25 7.27 -15.57
C LEU A 164 12.17 8.30 -16.23
N THR A 165 11.79 8.77 -17.40
CA THR A 165 12.53 9.83 -18.11
C THR A 165 12.34 11.21 -17.46
N ALA A 166 13.29 12.12 -17.66
CA ALA A 166 13.24 13.48 -17.11
C ALA A 166 12.02 14.29 -17.56
N ASP A 167 11.38 13.92 -18.68
CA ASP A 167 10.18 14.60 -19.17
C ASP A 167 8.93 14.23 -18.35
N VAL A 168 8.88 13.03 -17.78
CA VAL A 168 7.76 12.55 -16.95
C VAL A 168 7.72 13.25 -15.59
N THR A 169 8.84 13.84 -15.16
CA THR A 169 8.98 14.56 -13.89
C THR A 169 8.93 16.09 -14.02
N LYS A 170 8.84 16.64 -15.24
CA LYS A 170 8.76 18.10 -15.46
C LYS A 170 7.49 18.70 -14.89
N HIS A 171 7.60 19.85 -14.23
CA HIS A 171 6.46 20.59 -13.68
C HIS A 171 5.33 20.80 -14.69
N LYS A 172 4.12 20.39 -14.30
CA LYS A 172 2.88 20.68 -15.04
C LYS A 172 2.16 21.91 -14.50
N ALA A 173 1.58 22.70 -15.42
CA ALA A 173 0.63 23.74 -15.08
C ALA A 173 -0.59 23.15 -14.32
N ILE A 174 -1.10 23.90 -13.35
CA ILE A 174 -2.25 23.48 -12.53
C ILE A 174 -3.55 23.79 -13.29
N PHE A 175 -4.55 22.91 -13.20
CA PHE A 175 -5.93 23.13 -13.67
C PHE A 175 -6.12 23.32 -15.18
N THR A 176 -5.28 22.72 -16.04
CA THR A 176 -5.55 22.69 -17.48
C THR A 176 -6.18 21.36 -17.89
N GLN A 177 -7.20 21.39 -18.75
CA GLN A 177 -7.86 20.17 -19.24
C GLN A 177 -6.88 19.27 -20.00
N ASP A 178 -5.91 19.85 -20.70
CA ASP A 178 -4.94 19.11 -21.50
C ASP A 178 -3.91 18.37 -20.65
N THR A 179 -3.50 18.91 -19.49
CA THR A 179 -2.53 18.25 -18.59
C THR A 179 -3.07 17.00 -17.88
N SER A 180 -4.39 16.90 -17.71
CA SER A 180 -5.05 15.79 -17.03
C SER A 180 -5.45 14.64 -17.95
N ARG A 181 -5.29 14.81 -19.28
CA ARG A 181 -5.65 13.79 -20.29
C ARG A 181 -4.59 12.71 -20.47
N VAL A 182 -3.34 13.00 -20.10
CA VAL A 182 -2.22 12.04 -20.16
C VAL A 182 -2.07 11.39 -18.79
N GLU A 183 -2.19 10.07 -18.74
CA GLU A 183 -1.91 9.28 -17.54
C GLU A 183 -0.40 9.12 -17.39
N ASP A 184 0.19 9.97 -16.57
CA ASP A 184 1.59 9.92 -16.16
C ASP A 184 1.72 9.96 -14.63
N VAL A 185 2.96 9.93 -14.13
CA VAL A 185 3.25 9.90 -12.69
C VAL A 185 2.58 11.05 -11.94
N GLN A 186 2.64 12.28 -12.47
CA GLN A 186 1.99 13.42 -11.80
C GLN A 186 0.47 13.29 -11.76
N THR A 187 -0.16 12.87 -12.86
CA THR A 187 -1.61 12.62 -12.90
C THR A 187 -2.03 11.51 -11.94
N ILE A 188 -1.25 10.43 -11.85
CA ILE A 188 -1.52 9.30 -10.96
C ILE A 188 -1.41 9.74 -9.49
N LEU A 189 -0.30 10.39 -9.11
CA LEU A 189 -0.07 10.81 -7.73
C LEU A 189 -1.01 11.95 -7.29
N GLY A 190 -1.49 12.76 -8.25
CA GLY A 190 -2.49 13.82 -8.04
C GLY A 190 -3.93 13.36 -7.87
N ARG A 191 -4.26 12.07 -8.08
CA ARG A 191 -5.64 11.57 -8.10
C ARG A 191 -6.29 11.55 -6.72
N PHE A 192 -7.48 12.12 -6.58
CA PHE A 192 -8.26 12.02 -5.34
C PHE A 192 -8.94 10.65 -5.25
N GLU A 193 -9.02 10.12 -4.04
CA GLU A 193 -9.90 8.98 -3.75
C GLU A 193 -11.30 9.48 -3.40
N PRO A 194 -12.36 8.71 -3.67
CA PRO A 194 -13.74 9.16 -3.47
C PRO A 194 -14.09 9.60 -2.04
N TRP A 195 -13.41 9.05 -1.03
CA TRP A 195 -13.65 9.39 0.37
C TRP A 195 -12.82 10.57 0.88
N PHE A 196 -11.90 11.11 0.08
CA PHE A 196 -11.13 12.27 0.50
C PHE A 196 -12.04 13.49 0.58
N GLU A 197 -12.01 14.20 1.72
CA GLU A 197 -12.53 15.56 1.74
C GLU A 197 -11.61 16.47 0.91
N ASP A 198 -12.14 17.53 0.29
CA ASP A 198 -11.37 18.41 -0.60
C ASP A 198 -10.06 18.93 0.02
N ALA A 199 -10.10 19.32 1.30
CA ALA A 199 -8.92 19.78 2.04
C ALA A 199 -7.94 18.63 2.33
N SER A 200 -8.45 17.48 2.76
CA SER A 200 -7.63 16.30 3.07
C SER A 200 -6.95 15.74 1.82
N GLY A 201 -7.63 15.69 0.68
CA GLY A 201 -7.05 15.13 -0.54
C GLY A 201 -5.83 15.91 -1.05
N ARG A 202 -5.75 17.22 -0.80
CA ARG A 202 -4.54 18.01 -1.06
C ARG A 202 -3.37 17.62 -0.17
N LEU A 203 -3.63 17.29 1.11
CA LEU A 203 -2.60 16.76 2.00
C LEU A 203 -2.07 15.41 1.51
N GLU A 204 -2.95 14.57 0.96
CA GLU A 204 -2.52 13.27 0.42
C GLU A 204 -1.65 13.37 -0.82
N ILE A 205 -1.85 14.41 -1.66
CA ILE A 205 -0.92 14.70 -2.76
C ILE A 205 0.47 15.02 -2.21
N VAL A 206 0.57 15.87 -1.17
CA VAL A 206 1.85 16.20 -0.54
C VAL A 206 2.54 14.95 0.03
N ASN A 207 1.78 14.08 0.70
CA ASN A 207 2.32 12.83 1.25
C ASN A 207 2.85 11.89 0.15
N ARG A 208 2.13 11.80 -0.98
CA ARG A 208 2.56 11.01 -2.15
C ARG A 208 3.80 11.58 -2.82
N ILE A 209 3.92 12.91 -2.95
CA ILE A 209 5.14 13.56 -3.44
C ILE A 209 6.30 13.18 -2.53
N LYS A 210 6.16 13.32 -1.21
CA LYS A 210 7.20 12.95 -0.24
C LYS A 210 7.61 11.48 -0.38
N LEU A 211 6.64 10.57 -0.53
CA LEU A 211 6.94 9.15 -0.73
C LEU A 211 7.65 8.93 -2.07
N TRP A 212 7.23 9.60 -3.14
CA TRP A 212 7.87 9.49 -4.44
C TRP A 212 9.31 10.00 -4.43
N ARG A 213 9.57 11.18 -3.84
CA ARG A 213 10.94 11.69 -3.62
C ARG A 213 11.77 10.70 -2.82
N PHE A 214 11.21 10.15 -1.75
CA PHE A 214 11.87 9.13 -0.93
C PHE A 214 12.26 7.88 -1.74
N LEU A 215 11.34 7.37 -2.58
CA LEU A 215 11.52 6.16 -3.38
C LEU A 215 12.40 6.36 -4.62
N THR A 216 12.48 7.57 -5.16
CA THR A 216 13.24 7.86 -6.39
C THR A 216 14.52 8.63 -6.14
N GLY A 217 14.68 9.28 -4.99
CA GLY A 217 15.79 10.21 -4.71
C GLY A 217 15.77 11.47 -5.58
N ASP A 218 14.67 11.74 -6.29
CA ASP A 218 14.47 13.01 -6.99
C ASP A 218 13.89 14.04 -6.02
N ASP A 219 14.75 14.81 -5.36
CA ASP A 219 14.34 15.82 -4.38
C ASP A 219 13.63 17.03 -5.03
N SER A 220 13.60 17.11 -6.37
CA SER A 220 12.93 18.19 -7.11
C SER A 220 11.51 17.84 -7.55
N PHE A 221 11.16 16.55 -7.57
CA PHE A 221 9.86 16.09 -8.08
C PHE A 221 8.69 16.76 -7.35
N ASP A 222 7.70 17.24 -8.08
CA ASP A 222 6.48 17.78 -7.49
C ASP A 222 5.28 17.51 -8.42
N VAL A 223 4.10 17.44 -7.82
CA VAL A 223 2.84 17.52 -8.54
C VAL A 223 2.39 18.96 -8.47
N HIS A 224 2.46 19.70 -9.58
CA HIS A 224 1.88 21.05 -9.70
C HIS A 224 2.38 22.14 -8.73
N TYR A 225 3.47 21.95 -7.96
CA TYR A 225 4.00 22.89 -6.95
C TYR A 225 3.32 22.79 -5.56
N TRP A 226 2.87 21.60 -5.16
CA TRP A 226 2.26 21.38 -3.84
C TRP A 226 3.28 21.30 -2.71
N LEU A 227 4.41 20.61 -2.92
CA LEU A 227 5.44 20.44 -1.89
C LEU A 227 6.47 21.57 -1.92
N THR A 228 6.99 21.92 -3.10
CA THR A 228 8.02 22.96 -3.26
C THR A 228 7.54 24.32 -2.73
N ARG A 229 6.23 24.61 -2.78
CA ARG A 229 5.64 25.79 -2.13
C ARG A 229 5.91 25.83 -0.62
N LEU A 230 5.82 24.70 0.06
CA LEU A 230 6.02 24.58 1.50
C LEU A 230 7.51 24.69 1.88
N GLU A 231 8.39 24.38 0.92
CA GLU A 231 9.85 24.42 1.09
C GLU A 231 10.45 25.80 0.76
N ASN A 232 9.63 26.75 0.28
CA ASN A 232 10.02 28.14 0.04
C ASN A 232 10.21 28.90 1.36
N MET A 233 11.32 28.59 2.03
CA MET A 233 11.76 29.22 3.27
C MET A 233 12.69 30.41 2.94
N PRO A 234 12.49 31.59 3.53
CA PRO A 234 13.37 32.75 3.31
C PRO A 234 14.85 32.46 3.60
N GLU A 235 15.14 31.56 4.53
CA GLU A 235 16.50 31.15 4.91
C GLU A 235 17.21 30.34 3.81
N ASN A 236 16.45 29.72 2.90
CA ASN A 236 16.97 29.00 1.74
C ASN A 236 17.19 29.91 0.52
N ARG A 237 16.79 31.18 0.60
CA ARG A 237 17.14 32.20 -0.38
C ARG A 237 18.47 32.79 0.06
N GLU A 238 19.58 32.17 -0.34
CA GLU A 238 20.86 32.85 -0.24
C GLU A 238 20.73 34.26 -0.83
N LEU A 239 21.22 35.24 -0.08
CA LEU A 239 21.28 36.65 -0.44
C LEU A 239 21.98 36.75 -1.81
N VAL A 240 21.19 36.92 -2.87
CA VAL A 240 21.68 37.34 -4.19
C VAL A 240 22.14 38.79 -4.10
#